data_AF-A0A5N7BS62-F1
#
_entry.id   AF-A0A5N7BS62-F1
#
_cell.length_a   1.000
_cell.length_b   1.000
_cell.length_c   1.000
_cell.angle_alpha   90.00
_cell.angle_beta   90.00
_cell.angle_gamma   90.00
#
_symmetry.space_group_name_H-M   'P 1'
#
loop_
_entity.id
_entity.type
_entity.pdbx_description
1 polymer ?
#
loop_
_entity_poly.entity_id
_entity_poly.type
_entity_poly.pdbx_seq_one_letter_code
_entity_poly.pdbx_strand_id
1 'polypeptide(L)'
;MVLNTPSTKEILLEETEERLGPEALDTIDEASIISEPPPPGTGALTAIPVCITQKPTPKNLKREPAAIVVGPEFEVPRWKPGSVVNWTAWKRGYRSAEDAEYMASHMHKVAEEWNKGGVRVTFKDVPLTKDANFVQVYTYAFSPAYKRHMWSVFAHALGHVLGLGHEFALAPVPMFELSVMNYRKEPPMIQQSDIDGTKIFYNPPVGTILGKTPIVDYIPM
;
A
#
# COMPACT_ATOMS: atom_id res chain seq x y z
N MET A 1 -23.29 23.25 21.93
CA MET A 1 -22.14 22.39 22.29
C MET A 1 -22.23 21.16 21.40
N VAL A 2 -21.37 21.04 20.39
CA VAL A 2 -21.24 19.78 19.65
C VAL A 2 -20.36 18.90 20.52
N LEU A 3 -20.90 17.80 21.04
CA LEU A 3 -20.08 16.78 21.71
C LEU A 3 -19.21 16.16 20.61
N ASN A 4 -17.91 16.49 20.59
CA ASN A 4 -16.94 15.82 19.75
C ASN A 4 -16.88 14.36 20.21
N THR A 5 -17.64 13.50 19.52
CA THR A 5 -17.56 12.06 19.74
C THR A 5 -16.29 11.57 19.04
N PRO A 6 -15.38 10.88 19.75
CA PRO A 6 -14.17 10.36 19.14
C PRO A 6 -14.52 9.39 18.01
N SER A 7 -13.75 9.47 16.93
CA SER A 7 -13.81 8.54 15.81
C SER A 7 -13.39 7.13 16.24
N THR A 8 -13.77 6.11 15.46
CA THR A 8 -13.32 4.73 15.68
C THR A 8 -11.80 4.62 15.72
N LYS A 9 -11.09 5.43 14.91
CA LYS A 9 -9.63 5.49 14.91
C LYS A 9 -9.10 5.99 16.26
N GLU A 10 -9.63 7.10 16.77
CA GLU A 10 -9.21 7.67 18.05
C GLU A 10 -9.46 6.68 19.20
N ILE A 11 -10.62 6.02 19.21
CA ILE A 11 -10.94 4.98 20.20
C ILE A 11 -9.94 3.82 20.15
N LEU A 12 -9.61 3.31 18.96
CA LEU A 12 -8.65 2.21 18.81
C LEU A 12 -7.23 2.59 19.24
N LEU A 13 -6.82 3.84 19.00
CA LEU A 13 -5.52 4.33 19.45
C LEU A 13 -5.47 4.47 20.97
N GLU A 14 -6.51 5.03 21.58
CA GLU A 14 -6.66 5.15 23.03
C GLU A 14 -6.65 3.76 23.70
N GLU A 15 -7.45 2.80 23.21
CA GLU A 15 -7.45 1.43 23.73
C GLU A 15 -6.09 0.73 23.58
N THR A 16 -5.32 1.06 22.53
CA THR A 16 -3.99 0.51 22.31
C THR A 16 -3.00 1.06 23.34
N GLU A 17 -3.00 2.38 23.56
CA GLU A 17 -2.17 3.02 24.58
C GLU A 17 -2.51 2.51 25.99
N GLU A 18 -3.80 2.41 26.33
CA GLU A 18 -4.26 1.92 27.64
C GLU A 18 -3.78 0.50 27.94
N ARG A 19 -3.78 -0.38 26.92
CA ARG A 19 -3.44 -1.79 27.09
C ARG A 19 -1.96 -2.08 27.00
N LEU A 20 -1.22 -1.36 26.16
CA LEU A 20 0.15 -1.70 25.78
C LEU A 20 1.18 -0.65 26.22
N GLY A 21 0.74 0.46 26.81
CA GLY A 21 1.55 1.61 27.17
C GLY A 21 1.61 2.66 26.05
N PRO A 22 1.89 3.94 26.37
CA PRO A 22 1.99 5.02 25.38
C PRO A 22 3.06 4.75 24.32
N GLU A 23 4.14 4.06 24.66
CA GLU A 23 5.21 3.69 23.75
C GLU A 23 4.78 2.66 22.68
N ALA A 24 3.58 2.09 22.78
CA ALA A 24 3.01 1.21 21.77
C ALA A 24 2.70 1.93 20.45
N LEU A 25 2.41 3.24 20.52
CA LEU A 25 2.11 4.07 19.35
C LEU A 25 3.32 4.83 18.80
N ASP A 26 4.49 4.64 19.41
CA ASP A 26 5.74 5.25 18.97
C ASP A 26 6.03 4.90 17.51
N THR A 27 6.25 5.94 16.70
CA THR A 27 6.62 5.79 15.30
C THR A 27 8.13 5.90 15.12
N ILE A 28 8.59 5.40 13.98
CA ILE A 28 9.98 5.59 13.53
C ILE A 28 10.27 7.09 13.38
N ASP A 29 11.47 7.48 13.79
CA ASP A 29 11.95 8.86 13.67
C ASP A 29 12.27 9.14 12.20
N GLU A 30 11.80 10.26 11.66
CA GLU A 30 12.12 10.69 10.29
C GLU A 30 13.64 10.74 10.06
N ALA A 31 14.42 11.13 11.09
CA ALA A 31 15.88 11.17 11.01
C ALA A 31 16.55 9.79 10.84
N SER A 32 15.83 8.71 11.17
CA SER A 32 16.30 7.32 10.99
C SER A 32 15.91 6.71 9.64
N ILE A 33 15.09 7.41 8.85
CA ILE A 33 14.69 6.99 7.50
C ILE A 33 15.82 7.35 6.53
N ILE A 34 16.42 6.32 5.92
CA ILE A 34 17.46 6.47 4.91
C ILE A 34 16.80 6.63 3.55
N SER A 35 17.08 7.73 2.86
CA SER A 35 16.50 8.04 1.53
C SER A 35 16.95 7.06 0.43
N GLU A 36 18.17 6.55 0.53
CA GLU A 36 18.73 5.54 -0.38
C GLU A 36 19.07 4.26 0.39
N PRO A 37 18.06 3.43 0.75
CA PRO A 37 18.31 2.17 1.41
C PRO A 37 19.07 1.19 0.48
N PRO A 38 19.68 0.12 1.03
CA PRO A 38 20.36 -0.88 0.24
C PRO A 38 19.49 -1.41 -0.90
N PRO A 39 20.05 -1.66 -2.10
CA PRO A 39 19.27 -2.11 -3.23
C PRO A 39 18.57 -3.43 -2.90
N PRO A 40 17.38 -3.69 -3.47
CA PRO A 40 16.65 -4.92 -3.23
C PRO A 40 17.49 -6.13 -3.64
N GLY A 41 17.31 -7.22 -2.89
CA GLY A 41 17.92 -8.51 -3.18
C GLY A 41 17.57 -8.97 -4.58
N THR A 42 18.58 -9.43 -5.31
CA THR A 42 18.43 -10.05 -6.62
C THR A 42 18.13 -11.54 -6.47
N GLY A 43 17.24 -12.08 -7.31
CA GLY A 43 16.89 -13.49 -7.32
C GLY A 43 15.42 -13.77 -6.99
N ALA A 44 14.98 -14.98 -7.33
CA ALA A 44 13.62 -15.45 -7.07
C ALA A 44 13.37 -15.59 -5.56
N LEU A 45 12.18 -15.19 -5.15
CA LEU A 45 11.66 -15.42 -3.81
C LEU A 45 11.56 -16.92 -3.55
N THR A 46 11.92 -17.34 -2.34
CA THR A 46 11.85 -18.75 -1.90
C THR A 46 10.41 -19.27 -1.86
N ALA A 47 9.44 -18.37 -1.75
CA ALA A 47 8.02 -18.61 -1.98
C ALA A 47 7.39 -17.40 -2.69
N ILE A 48 6.26 -17.58 -3.36
CA ILE A 48 5.48 -16.45 -3.84
C ILE A 48 4.95 -15.72 -2.59
N PRO A 49 5.18 -14.40 -2.42
CA PRO A 49 4.66 -13.68 -1.27
C PRO A 49 3.15 -13.87 -1.22
N VAL A 50 2.59 -14.10 -0.04
CA VAL A 50 1.14 -14.12 0.13
C VAL A 50 0.73 -12.66 0.29
N CYS A 51 -0.06 -12.10 -0.64
CA CYS A 51 -0.71 -10.82 -0.37
C CYS A 51 -1.85 -11.08 0.61
N ILE A 52 -1.80 -10.39 1.74
CA ILE A 52 -2.82 -10.50 2.78
C ILE A 52 -4.07 -9.68 2.45
N THR A 53 -3.94 -8.67 1.60
CA THR A 53 -5.03 -7.73 1.26
C THR A 53 -5.97 -8.27 0.19
N GLN A 54 -5.52 -9.21 -0.65
CA GLN A 54 -6.38 -9.87 -1.65
C GLN A 54 -5.84 -11.26 -2.02
N LYS A 55 -6.72 -12.22 -2.34
CA LYS A 55 -6.31 -13.50 -2.96
C LYS A 55 -6.14 -13.35 -4.48
N PRO A 56 -5.32 -14.16 -5.15
CA PRO A 56 -5.26 -14.17 -6.61
C PRO A 56 -6.62 -14.50 -7.23
N THR A 57 -7.02 -13.78 -8.28
CA THR A 57 -8.24 -14.10 -9.05
C THR A 57 -8.06 -15.47 -9.74
N PRO A 58 -9.01 -16.42 -9.59
CA PRO A 58 -8.97 -17.69 -10.30
C PRO A 58 -8.80 -17.49 -11.82
N LYS A 59 -7.96 -18.30 -12.47
CA LYS A 59 -7.59 -18.13 -13.89
C LYS A 59 -8.79 -18.05 -14.86
N ASN A 60 -9.92 -18.63 -14.48
CA ASN A 60 -11.18 -18.65 -15.21
C ASN A 60 -12.04 -17.37 -15.08
N LEU A 61 -11.69 -16.44 -14.18
CA LEU A 61 -12.42 -15.19 -13.91
C LEU A 61 -11.68 -13.91 -14.38
N LYS A 62 -10.53 -14.08 -15.06
CA LYS A 62 -9.57 -13.03 -15.49
C LYS A 62 -10.07 -11.97 -16.50
N ARG A 63 -11.37 -11.86 -16.77
CA ARG A 63 -11.89 -11.03 -17.87
C ARG A 63 -12.93 -9.96 -17.48
N GLU A 64 -13.24 -9.81 -16.20
CA GLU A 64 -14.17 -8.78 -15.72
C GLU A 64 -13.40 -7.53 -15.27
N PRO A 65 -13.73 -6.31 -15.75
CA PRO A 65 -13.06 -5.08 -15.33
C PRO A 65 -13.13 -4.78 -13.83
N ALA A 66 -14.07 -5.37 -13.10
CA ALA A 66 -14.15 -5.25 -11.64
C ALA A 66 -13.11 -6.13 -10.90
N ALA A 67 -12.47 -7.08 -11.58
CA ALA A 67 -11.44 -7.95 -10.99
C ALA A 67 -10.10 -7.22 -10.74
N ILE A 68 -9.92 -6.04 -11.36
CA ILE A 68 -8.67 -5.27 -11.34
C ILE A 68 -8.60 -4.27 -10.18
N VAL A 69 -9.61 -4.21 -9.31
CA VAL A 69 -9.69 -3.23 -8.21
C VAL A 69 -9.87 -3.94 -6.86
N VAL A 70 -9.34 -3.36 -5.79
CA VAL A 70 -9.60 -3.82 -4.41
C VAL A 70 -10.85 -3.12 -3.91
N GLY A 71 -11.88 -3.87 -3.52
CA GLY A 71 -13.10 -3.30 -2.96
C GLY A 71 -14.22 -4.32 -2.77
N PRO A 72 -15.28 -3.98 -2.01
CA PRO A 72 -16.50 -4.77 -2.00
C PRO A 72 -17.09 -4.83 -3.42
N GLU A 73 -17.70 -5.94 -3.83
CA GLU A 73 -18.24 -6.10 -5.21
C GLU A 73 -19.24 -4.99 -5.64
N PHE A 74 -19.75 -4.22 -4.68
CA PHE A 74 -20.72 -3.14 -4.87
C PHE A 74 -20.12 -1.74 -5.05
N GLU A 75 -18.82 -1.53 -4.84
CA GLU A 75 -18.16 -0.24 -5.14
C GLU A 75 -16.70 -0.41 -5.60
N VAL A 76 -16.22 0.56 -6.37
CA VAL A 76 -14.80 0.69 -6.72
C VAL A 76 -14.20 1.81 -5.86
N PRO A 77 -13.64 1.49 -4.68
CA PRO A 77 -13.11 2.50 -3.78
C PRO A 77 -11.78 3.03 -4.33
N ARG A 78 -11.64 4.35 -4.31
CA ARG A 78 -10.36 5.03 -4.59
C ARG A 78 -10.21 6.25 -3.71
N TRP A 79 -8.99 6.74 -3.54
CA TRP A 79 -8.81 8.06 -2.96
C TRP A 79 -9.30 9.14 -3.93
N LYS A 80 -9.81 10.23 -3.40
CA LYS A 80 -10.12 11.41 -4.20
C LYS A 80 -8.84 11.91 -4.90
N PRO A 81 -8.84 12.13 -6.23
CA PRO A 81 -7.68 12.70 -6.91
C PRO A 81 -7.21 14.01 -6.26
N GLY A 82 -5.90 14.17 -6.09
CA GLY A 82 -5.23 15.26 -5.39
C GLY A 82 -5.04 15.02 -3.89
N SER A 83 -5.49 13.89 -3.36
CA SER A 83 -5.30 13.54 -1.95
C SER A 83 -3.86 13.22 -1.60
N VAL A 84 -3.50 13.53 -0.35
CA VAL A 84 -2.28 13.07 0.30
C VAL A 84 -2.66 11.96 1.26
N VAL A 85 -2.14 10.76 1.05
CA VAL A 85 -2.31 9.60 1.93
C VAL A 85 -1.12 9.55 2.87
N ASN A 86 -1.37 9.85 4.13
CA ASN A 86 -0.39 9.83 5.20
C ASN A 86 -0.14 8.40 5.66
N TRP A 87 1.11 8.07 5.96
CA TRP A 87 1.50 6.77 6.51
C TRP A 87 2.55 6.92 7.60
N THR A 88 2.67 5.91 8.44
CA THR A 88 3.77 5.84 9.41
C THR A 88 4.17 4.40 9.68
N ALA A 89 5.30 4.18 10.36
CA ALA A 89 5.76 2.86 10.78
C ALA A 89 5.91 2.82 12.30
N TRP A 90 5.37 1.80 12.96
CA TRP A 90 5.50 1.64 14.42
C TRP A 90 6.85 1.05 14.81
N LYS A 91 7.53 1.64 15.81
CA LYS A 91 8.81 1.12 16.34
C LYS A 91 8.66 -0.30 16.89
N ARG A 92 7.65 -0.52 17.73
CA ARG A 92 7.36 -1.83 18.35
C ARG A 92 6.64 -2.79 17.41
N GLY A 93 6.38 -2.35 16.18
CA GLY A 93 5.79 -3.16 15.14
C GLY A 93 6.75 -4.19 14.56
N TYR A 94 8.02 -4.29 14.96
CA TYR A 94 9.05 -5.12 14.34
C TYR A 94 9.89 -5.90 15.37
N ARG A 95 10.74 -6.82 14.91
CA ARG A 95 11.62 -7.63 15.80
C ARG A 95 12.70 -6.81 16.49
N SER A 96 13.20 -5.77 15.83
CA SER A 96 14.19 -4.84 16.37
C SER A 96 13.99 -3.45 15.78
N ALA A 97 14.62 -2.45 16.41
CA ALA A 97 14.60 -1.08 15.91
C ALA A 97 15.25 -0.97 14.52
N GLU A 98 16.37 -1.67 14.30
CA GLU A 98 17.05 -1.69 13.01
C GLU A 98 16.21 -2.32 11.90
N ASP A 99 15.37 -3.31 12.23
CA ASP A 99 14.37 -3.82 11.31
C ASP A 99 13.35 -2.72 11.01
N ALA A 100 12.78 -2.06 12.02
CA ALA A 100 11.79 -1.02 11.80
C ALA A 100 12.32 0.13 10.92
N GLU A 101 13.54 0.61 11.17
CA GLU A 101 14.22 1.67 10.41
C GLU A 101 14.51 1.24 8.96
N TYR A 102 15.05 0.04 8.76
CA TYR A 102 15.29 -0.53 7.44
C TYR A 102 14.02 -0.59 6.62
N MET A 103 12.92 -0.98 7.26
CA MET A 103 11.62 -1.16 6.61
C MET A 103 10.97 0.19 6.29
N ALA A 104 10.99 1.15 7.22
CA ALA A 104 10.52 2.52 6.98
C ALA A 104 11.30 3.18 5.84
N SER A 105 12.62 2.99 5.76
CA SER A 105 13.47 3.48 4.67
C SER A 105 13.05 2.95 3.30
N HIS A 106 12.77 1.65 3.20
CA HIS A 106 12.27 1.06 1.94
C HIS A 106 10.89 1.57 1.58
N MET A 107 10.00 1.70 2.56
CA MET A 107 8.65 2.21 2.33
C MET A 107 8.66 3.66 1.84
N HIS A 108 9.48 4.50 2.46
CA HIS A 108 9.69 5.89 2.05
C HIS A 108 10.16 5.96 0.60
N LYS A 109 11.19 5.19 0.26
CA LYS A 109 11.71 5.18 -1.10
C LYS A 109 10.71 4.62 -2.13
N VAL A 110 9.88 3.63 -1.79
CA VAL A 110 8.78 3.16 -2.67
C VAL A 110 7.69 4.23 -2.82
N ALA A 111 7.32 4.90 -1.73
CA ALA A 111 6.36 6.00 -1.75
C ALA A 111 6.84 7.12 -2.68
N GLU A 112 8.14 7.45 -2.67
CA GLU A 112 8.73 8.39 -3.62
C GLU A 112 8.58 7.92 -5.08
N GLU A 113 8.80 6.64 -5.39
CA GLU A 113 8.66 6.14 -6.76
C GLU A 113 7.22 6.24 -7.28
N TRP A 114 6.22 5.92 -6.45
CA TRP A 114 4.82 6.17 -6.79
C TRP A 114 4.52 7.68 -6.96
N ASN A 115 5.06 8.52 -6.07
CA ASN A 115 4.90 9.97 -6.14
C ASN A 115 5.50 10.56 -7.42
N LYS A 116 6.71 10.13 -7.82
CA LYS A 116 7.37 10.49 -9.08
C LYS A 116 6.51 10.11 -10.30
N GLY A 117 5.78 8.99 -10.20
CA GLY A 117 4.83 8.57 -11.21
C GLY A 117 3.68 9.55 -11.46
N GLY A 118 3.32 10.38 -10.47
CA GLY A 118 2.29 11.41 -10.62
C GLY A 118 0.89 10.81 -10.84
N VAL A 119 0.54 9.77 -10.09
CA VAL A 119 -0.69 8.97 -10.26
C VAL A 119 -1.95 9.60 -9.65
N ARG A 120 -1.95 10.93 -9.49
CA ARG A 120 -3.03 11.76 -8.91
C ARG A 120 -3.30 11.56 -7.41
N VAL A 121 -2.50 10.75 -6.72
CA VAL A 121 -2.47 10.63 -5.25
C VAL A 121 -1.01 10.65 -4.83
N THR A 122 -0.71 11.25 -3.68
CA THR A 122 0.65 11.25 -3.13
C THR A 122 0.69 10.57 -1.76
N PHE A 123 1.80 9.91 -1.48
CA PHE A 123 2.10 9.35 -0.18
C PHE A 123 3.00 10.29 0.61
N LYS A 124 2.75 10.41 1.91
CA LYS A 124 3.55 11.21 2.83
C LYS A 124 3.74 10.47 4.15
N ASP A 125 4.97 10.36 4.63
CA ASP A 125 5.20 9.89 5.99
C ASP A 125 4.85 10.96 7.03
N VAL A 126 4.33 10.53 8.17
CA VAL A 126 3.97 11.40 9.30
C VAL A 126 4.51 10.84 10.62
N PRO A 127 4.89 11.72 11.56
CA PRO A 127 5.54 11.32 12.81
C PRO A 127 4.56 10.82 13.87
N LEU A 128 3.25 10.88 13.64
CA LEU A 128 2.25 10.47 14.62
C LEU A 128 1.24 9.52 14.00
N THR A 129 0.99 8.40 14.69
CA THR A 129 0.01 7.38 14.29
C THR A 129 -1.38 7.97 14.05
N LYS A 130 -1.81 8.93 14.87
CA LYS A 130 -3.12 9.59 14.72
C LYS A 130 -3.27 10.37 13.41
N ASP A 131 -2.17 10.77 12.78
CA ASP A 131 -2.18 11.55 11.53
C ASP A 131 -2.06 10.65 10.29
N ALA A 132 -1.78 9.35 10.49
CA ALA A 132 -1.57 8.38 9.42
C ALA A 132 -2.91 7.77 8.96
N ASN A 133 -3.11 7.61 7.65
CA ASN A 133 -4.23 6.86 7.09
C ASN A 133 -4.02 5.35 7.19
N PHE A 134 -2.76 4.91 7.20
CA PHE A 134 -2.39 3.53 7.48
C PHE A 134 -1.04 3.45 8.18
N VAL A 135 -0.85 2.36 8.92
CA VAL A 135 0.38 2.09 9.68
C VAL A 135 1.06 0.87 9.10
N GLN A 136 2.37 0.95 8.93
CA GLN A 136 3.20 -0.19 8.62
C GLN A 136 3.61 -0.92 9.90
N VAL A 137 3.33 -2.23 9.93
CA VAL A 137 3.72 -3.15 11.00
C VAL A 137 4.24 -4.46 10.41
N TYR A 138 5.10 -5.14 11.14
CA TYR A 138 5.63 -6.46 10.78
C TYR A 138 4.52 -7.51 10.90
N THR A 139 4.33 -8.29 9.84
CA THR A 139 3.50 -9.50 9.87
C THR A 139 4.41 -10.74 10.01
N TYR A 140 3.86 -11.89 10.40
CA TYR A 140 4.62 -13.15 10.43
C TYR A 140 5.24 -13.57 9.08
N ALA A 141 4.88 -12.90 7.97
CA ALA A 141 5.43 -13.15 6.63
C ALA A 141 6.91 -12.70 6.45
N PHE A 142 7.47 -11.93 7.38
CA PHE A 142 8.77 -11.28 7.24
C PHE A 142 9.94 -12.16 7.72
N SER A 143 10.24 -13.27 7.06
CA SER A 143 11.47 -14.02 7.34
C SER A 143 12.73 -13.27 6.88
N PRO A 144 13.93 -13.55 7.43
CA PRO A 144 15.19 -12.95 6.95
C PRO A 144 15.42 -13.10 5.44
N ALA A 145 14.95 -14.22 4.86
CA ALA A 145 15.01 -14.45 3.41
C ALA A 145 14.16 -13.45 2.62
N TYR A 146 13.05 -12.98 3.20
CA TYR A 146 12.14 -12.02 2.60
C TYR A 146 12.55 -10.56 2.82
N LYS A 147 13.31 -10.25 3.90
CA LYS A 147 13.74 -8.89 4.24
C LYS A 147 14.38 -8.17 3.06
N ARG A 148 15.21 -8.87 2.27
CA ARG A 148 15.90 -8.31 1.10
C ARG A 148 14.97 -7.90 -0.06
N HIS A 149 13.72 -8.38 -0.08
CA HIS A 149 12.79 -8.13 -1.18
C HIS A 149 11.62 -7.23 -0.77
N MET A 150 11.73 -6.57 0.38
CA MET A 150 10.64 -5.80 0.96
C MET A 150 10.24 -4.59 0.14
N TRP A 151 11.19 -4.03 -0.61
CA TRP A 151 10.92 -3.08 -1.68
C TRP A 151 9.73 -3.49 -2.56
N SER A 152 9.78 -4.70 -3.12
CA SER A 152 8.79 -5.20 -4.06
C SER A 152 7.44 -5.48 -3.39
N VAL A 153 7.49 -5.97 -2.14
CA VAL A 153 6.27 -6.22 -1.35
C VAL A 153 5.55 -4.92 -1.04
N PHE A 154 6.29 -3.87 -0.69
CA PHE A 154 5.73 -2.55 -0.41
C PHE A 154 5.24 -1.84 -1.65
N ALA A 155 5.97 -1.96 -2.77
CA ALA A 155 5.54 -1.42 -4.04
C ALA A 155 4.17 -1.99 -4.45
N HIS A 156 3.98 -3.30 -4.25
CA HIS A 156 2.72 -4.00 -4.47
C HIS A 156 1.64 -3.56 -3.47
N ALA A 157 1.94 -3.55 -2.17
CA ALA A 157 0.99 -3.17 -1.13
C ALA A 157 0.51 -1.72 -1.28
N LEU A 158 1.38 -0.80 -1.67
CA LEU A 158 0.99 0.58 -1.97
C LEU A 158 0.10 0.69 -3.20
N GLY A 159 0.25 -0.20 -4.19
CA GLY A 159 -0.73 -0.34 -5.26
C GLY A 159 -2.12 -0.67 -4.73
N HIS A 160 -2.24 -1.57 -3.76
CA HIS A 160 -3.54 -1.82 -3.13
C HIS A 160 -4.08 -0.61 -2.36
N VAL A 161 -3.23 0.16 -1.69
CA VAL A 161 -3.65 1.42 -1.04
C VAL A 161 -4.20 2.41 -2.07
N LEU A 162 -3.69 2.39 -3.31
CA LEU A 162 -4.23 3.18 -4.43
C LEU A 162 -5.55 2.62 -5.02
N GLY A 163 -6.04 1.48 -4.52
CA GLY A 163 -7.24 0.79 -5.04
C GLY A 163 -6.94 -0.23 -6.15
N LEU A 164 -5.67 -0.47 -6.48
CA LEU A 164 -5.27 -1.38 -7.54
C LEU A 164 -5.43 -2.82 -7.06
N GLY A 165 -6.18 -3.64 -7.77
CA GLY A 165 -6.26 -5.08 -7.55
C GLY A 165 -5.10 -5.82 -8.19
N HIS A 166 -5.06 -7.13 -7.97
CA HIS A 166 -4.25 -7.99 -8.82
C HIS A 166 -4.72 -7.86 -10.28
N GLU A 167 -3.79 -7.95 -11.23
CA GLU A 167 -4.08 -7.85 -12.68
C GLU A 167 -4.41 -6.42 -13.18
N PHE A 168 -4.03 -5.38 -12.42
CA PHE A 168 -4.37 -3.98 -12.70
C PHE A 168 -3.72 -3.34 -13.93
N ALA A 169 -2.54 -3.78 -14.37
CA ALA A 169 -2.01 -3.29 -15.65
C ALA A 169 -3.07 -3.55 -16.73
N LEU A 170 -3.31 -2.59 -17.65
CA LEU A 170 -4.28 -2.62 -18.75
C LEU A 170 -3.61 -2.71 -20.14
N ALA A 171 -2.28 -2.94 -20.19
CA ALA A 171 -1.46 -2.89 -21.39
C ALA A 171 -1.27 -4.28 -22.05
N PRO A 172 -1.15 -4.42 -23.38
CA PRO A 172 -1.10 -5.72 -24.06
C PRO A 172 -0.04 -6.69 -23.51
N VAL A 173 -0.25 -7.97 -23.85
CA VAL A 173 0.05 -9.15 -23.02
C VAL A 173 1.51 -9.41 -22.59
N PRO A 174 2.60 -8.80 -23.10
CA PRO A 174 3.90 -8.91 -22.43
C PRO A 174 4.11 -7.92 -21.26
N MET A 175 3.42 -6.77 -21.21
CA MET A 175 3.63 -5.78 -20.14
C MET A 175 2.87 -6.09 -18.85
N PHE A 176 1.79 -6.86 -18.92
CA PHE A 176 1.08 -7.31 -17.71
C PHE A 176 2.00 -8.16 -16.83
N GLU A 177 2.74 -9.12 -17.39
CA GLU A 177 3.54 -10.08 -16.61
C GLU A 177 4.58 -9.39 -15.72
N LEU A 178 5.02 -8.19 -16.11
CA LEU A 178 6.01 -7.42 -15.37
C LEU A 178 5.43 -6.44 -14.32
N SER A 179 4.11 -6.24 -14.29
CA SER A 179 3.42 -5.35 -13.35
C SER A 179 3.78 -5.61 -11.89
N VAL A 180 3.88 -4.54 -11.10
CA VAL A 180 4.03 -4.59 -9.64
C VAL A 180 2.87 -5.31 -8.95
N MET A 181 1.69 -5.32 -9.57
CA MET A 181 0.47 -5.93 -9.03
C MET A 181 0.34 -7.43 -9.32
N ASN A 182 1.33 -8.05 -9.97
CA ASN A 182 1.30 -9.46 -10.31
C ASN A 182 2.10 -10.34 -9.36
N TYR A 183 1.58 -11.54 -9.12
CA TYR A 183 2.29 -12.59 -8.38
C TYR A 183 3.25 -13.35 -9.28
N ARG A 184 4.54 -13.19 -9.02
CA ARG A 184 5.59 -14.02 -9.63
C ARG A 184 6.67 -14.32 -8.62
N LYS A 185 7.57 -15.25 -8.96
CA LYS A 185 8.69 -15.61 -8.09
C LYS A 185 9.73 -14.50 -8.05
N GLU A 186 9.91 -13.79 -9.15
CA GLU A 186 10.79 -12.64 -9.24
C GLU A 186 10.16 -11.43 -8.53
N PRO A 187 10.88 -10.74 -7.63
CA PRO A 187 10.35 -9.56 -6.96
C PRO A 187 9.88 -8.52 -8.00
N PRO A 188 8.59 -8.14 -8.02
CA PRO A 188 8.13 -7.18 -9.01
C PRO A 188 8.49 -5.75 -8.61
N MET A 189 8.67 -4.89 -9.60
CA MET A 189 9.00 -3.47 -9.42
C MET A 189 7.93 -2.65 -10.12
N ILE A 190 7.70 -1.42 -9.65
CA ILE A 190 6.83 -0.46 -10.34
C ILE A 190 7.31 -0.31 -11.78
N GLN A 191 6.43 -0.58 -12.73
CA GLN A 191 6.67 -0.40 -14.17
C GLN A 191 5.94 0.85 -14.67
N GLN A 192 6.36 1.36 -15.83
CA GLN A 192 5.64 2.45 -16.48
C GLN A 192 4.17 2.08 -16.78
N SER A 193 3.88 0.83 -17.09
CA SER A 193 2.52 0.33 -17.30
C SER A 193 1.65 0.42 -16.04
N ASP A 194 2.23 0.26 -14.85
CA ASP A 194 1.53 0.46 -13.58
C ASP A 194 1.17 1.93 -13.38
N ILE A 195 2.11 2.83 -13.68
CA ILE A 195 1.90 4.29 -13.61
C ILE A 195 0.80 4.74 -14.58
N ASP A 196 0.89 4.33 -15.84
CA ASP A 196 -0.05 4.72 -16.88
C ASP A 196 -1.44 4.13 -16.60
N GLY A 197 -1.51 2.86 -16.19
CA GLY A 197 -2.75 2.23 -15.75
C GLY A 197 -3.39 2.98 -14.59
N THR A 198 -2.58 3.40 -13.60
CA THR A 198 -3.09 4.11 -12.41
C THR A 198 -3.64 5.47 -12.81
N LYS A 199 -2.95 6.21 -13.68
CA LYS A 199 -3.46 7.49 -14.21
C LYS A 199 -4.79 7.31 -14.94
N ILE A 200 -4.92 6.25 -15.73
CA ILE A 200 -6.17 5.91 -16.42
C ILE A 200 -7.27 5.62 -15.40
N PHE A 201 -6.99 4.83 -14.36
CA PHE A 201 -7.95 4.50 -13.30
C PHE A 201 -8.44 5.72 -12.51
N TYR A 202 -7.56 6.68 -12.23
CA TYR A 202 -7.92 7.91 -11.53
C TYR A 202 -8.53 8.97 -12.47
N ASN A 203 -8.62 8.75 -13.78
CA ASN A 203 -9.12 9.75 -14.73
C ASN A 203 -10.65 9.95 -14.70
N PRO A 204 -11.48 8.89 -14.68
CA PRO A 204 -12.94 9.03 -14.71
C PRO A 204 -13.49 9.82 -13.51
N PRO A 205 -14.57 10.60 -13.68
CA PRO A 205 -15.28 11.23 -12.56
C PRO A 205 -15.80 10.22 -11.53
N VAL A 206 -15.95 10.66 -10.28
CA VAL A 206 -16.65 9.87 -9.25
C VAL A 206 -18.07 9.51 -9.73
N GLY A 207 -18.55 8.31 -9.38
CA GLY A 207 -19.83 7.77 -9.86
C GLY A 207 -19.79 7.16 -11.26
N THR A 208 -18.67 7.25 -11.99
CA THR A 208 -18.51 6.47 -13.24
C THR A 208 -18.65 4.99 -12.95
N ILE A 209 -19.40 4.27 -13.79
CA ILE A 209 -19.59 2.83 -13.66
C ILE A 209 -18.46 2.10 -14.39
N LEU A 210 -17.67 1.30 -13.65
CA LEU A 210 -16.71 0.36 -14.20
C LEU A 210 -17.32 -1.05 -14.15
N GLY A 211 -17.60 -1.63 -15.32
CA GLY A 211 -18.35 -2.88 -15.42
C GLY A 211 -19.80 -2.68 -14.94
N LYS A 212 -20.08 -3.04 -13.69
CA LYS A 212 -21.39 -2.87 -13.03
C LYS A 212 -21.31 -2.05 -11.74
N THR A 213 -20.13 -1.54 -11.43
CA THR A 213 -19.79 -1.07 -10.09
C THR A 213 -19.40 0.41 -10.15
N PRO A 214 -20.01 1.30 -9.34
CA PRO A 214 -19.69 2.72 -9.34
C PRO A 214 -18.36 3.01 -8.64
N ILE A 215 -17.64 4.00 -9.14
CA ILE A 215 -16.47 4.57 -8.46
C ILE A 215 -16.92 5.43 -7.28
N VAL A 216 -16.30 5.21 -6.11
CA VAL A 216 -16.49 5.98 -4.89
C VAL A 216 -15.16 6.59 -4.45
N ASP A 217 -15.15 7.90 -4.27
CA ASP A 217 -13.98 8.65 -3.82
C ASP A 217 -13.99 8.79 -2.30
N TYR A 218 -12.93 8.32 -1.66
CA TYR A 218 -12.67 8.48 -0.23
C TYR A 218 -11.69 9.63 -0.01
N ILE A 219 -11.91 10.40 1.05
CA ILE A 219 -10.99 11.46 1.47
C ILE A 219 -10.16 10.89 2.63
N PRO A 220 -8.82 10.95 2.58
CA PRO A 220 -7.99 10.52 3.70
C PRO A 220 -8.29 11.39 4.93
N MET A 221 -8.57 10.73 6.05
CA MET A 221 -8.85 11.35 7.37
C MET A 221 -7.65 11.32 8.29
#